data_AF-A0A2N5IAC1-F1
#
_entry.id   AF-A0A2N5IAC1-F1
#
_cell.length_a   1.000
_cell.length_b   1.000
_cell.length_c   1.000
_cell.angle_alpha   90.00
_cell.angle_beta   90.00
_cell.angle_gamma   90.00
#
_symmetry.space_group_name_H-M   'P 1'
#
loop_
_entity.id
_entity.type
_entity.pdbx_description
1 polymer ?
#
loop_
_entity_poly.entity_id
_entity_poly.type
_entity_poly.pdbx_seq_one_letter_code
_entity_poly.pdbx_strand_id
1 'polypeptide(L)'
;MLQFKNQYFFVKPVIGRKAGDMEFDLFDMTGKTLGTNFLPDIDALNFSVEEKLTFLELIEEQTFMMAVMIKFAEEFGTALENWLELDMDSIELAEIIEMNHGFNADSVEKLISA
;
A
#
# COMPACT_ATOMS: atom_id res chain seq x y z
N MET A 1 5.86 -1.59 8.32
CA MET A 1 6.04 -2.93 8.91
C MET A 1 4.65 -3.53 9.04
N LEU A 2 4.44 -4.73 8.51
CA LEU A 2 3.14 -5.42 8.49
C LEU A 2 3.15 -6.53 9.53
N GLN A 3 2.02 -6.80 10.18
CA GLN A 3 1.88 -7.92 11.11
C GLN A 3 0.76 -8.84 10.65
N PHE A 4 1.05 -10.15 10.56
CA PHE A 4 0.08 -11.17 10.19
C PHE A 4 0.35 -12.46 10.99
N LYS A 5 -0.67 -12.98 11.69
CA LYS A 5 -0.59 -14.24 12.45
C LYS A 5 0.66 -14.35 13.36
N ASN A 6 0.96 -13.27 14.10
CA ASN A 6 2.13 -13.13 14.99
C ASN A 6 3.50 -13.12 14.29
N GLN A 7 3.54 -13.01 12.97
CA GLN A 7 4.74 -12.76 12.20
C GLN A 7 4.75 -11.33 11.69
N TYR A 8 5.94 -10.75 11.59
CA TYR A 8 6.13 -9.42 11.04
C TYR A 8 6.78 -9.53 9.66
N PHE A 9 6.40 -8.61 8.78
CA PHE A 9 6.90 -8.51 7.42
C PHE A 9 7.30 -7.07 7.16
N PHE A 10 8.32 -6.90 6.32
CA PHE A 10 8.77 -5.59 5.89
C PHE A 10 8.43 -5.40 4.43
N VAL A 11 8.04 -4.17 4.11
CA VAL A 11 7.78 -3.74 2.74
C VAL A 11 8.62 -2.51 2.46
N LYS A 12 9.19 -2.43 1.26
CA LYS A 12 10.05 -1.32 0.85
C LYS A 12 9.70 -0.91 -0.58
N PRO A 13 9.45 0.39 -0.85
CA PRO A 13 9.20 0.84 -2.21
C PRO A 13 10.42 0.62 -3.11
N VAL A 14 10.17 0.17 -4.34
CA VAL A 14 11.17 -0.04 -5.39
C VAL A 14 11.27 1.23 -6.22
N ILE A 15 12.36 1.98 -6.02
CA ILE A 15 12.62 3.21 -6.76
C ILE A 15 13.25 2.87 -8.13
N GLY A 16 12.66 3.36 -9.23
CA GLY A 16 13.28 3.31 -10.56
C GLY A 16 12.79 2.20 -11.52
N ARG A 17 11.74 1.45 -11.18
CA ARG A 17 10.98 0.64 -12.16
C ARG A 17 9.87 1.51 -12.79
N LYS A 18 9.52 1.24 -14.05
CA LYS A 18 8.78 2.13 -14.98
C LYS A 18 7.55 2.85 -14.38
N ALA A 19 7.33 4.07 -14.87
CA ALA A 19 6.20 4.95 -14.54
C ALA A 19 4.83 4.27 -14.77
N GLY A 20 4.02 4.23 -13.71
CA GLY A 20 2.65 3.69 -13.68
C GLY A 20 2.27 3.29 -12.27
N ASP A 21 2.78 2.15 -11.82
CA ASP A 21 2.45 1.56 -10.51
C ASP A 21 3.68 1.48 -9.59
N MET A 22 3.49 1.77 -8.30
CA MET A 22 4.54 1.67 -7.29
C MET A 22 4.70 0.21 -6.85
N GLU A 23 5.87 -0.37 -7.10
CA GLU A 23 6.21 -1.73 -6.67
C GLU A 23 6.88 -1.71 -5.30
N PHE A 24 6.61 -2.73 -4.49
CA PHE A 24 7.18 -2.89 -3.15
C PHE A 24 7.85 -4.26 -3.02
N ASP A 25 9.12 -4.27 -2.60
CA ASP A 25 9.81 -5.48 -2.19
C ASP A 25 9.27 -5.94 -0.83
N LEU A 26 9.03 -7.24 -0.70
CA LEU A 26 8.54 -7.88 0.51
C LEU A 26 9.66 -8.68 1.18
N PHE A 27 9.74 -8.61 2.50
CA PHE A 27 10.74 -9.34 3.29
C PHE A 27 10.14 -9.96 4.54
N ASP A 28 10.68 -11.12 4.95
CA ASP A 28 10.42 -11.69 6.26
C ASP A 28 11.29 -11.05 7.37
N MET A 29 11.10 -11.50 8.61
CA MET A 29 11.87 -11.02 9.77
C MET A 29 13.38 -11.29 9.72
N THR A 30 13.81 -12.22 8.88
CA THR A 30 15.23 -12.55 8.70
C THR A 30 15.87 -11.70 7.60
N GLY A 31 15.08 -10.88 6.89
CA GLY A 31 15.51 -10.10 5.74
C GLY A 31 15.49 -10.88 4.42
N LYS A 32 14.93 -12.09 4.39
CA LYS A 32 14.77 -12.87 3.16
C LYS A 32 13.70 -12.21 2.30
N THR A 33 13.98 -12.01 1.01
CA THR A 33 12.98 -11.52 0.05
C THR A 33 11.90 -12.57 -0.18
N LEU A 34 10.65 -12.09 -0.17
CA LEU A 34 9.43 -12.83 -0.48
C LEU A 34 8.85 -12.36 -1.82
N GLY A 35 9.67 -11.80 -2.71
CA GLY A 35 9.21 -11.23 -3.98
C GLY A 35 8.69 -9.79 -3.80
N THR A 36 7.68 -9.44 -4.60
CA THR A 36 7.09 -8.08 -4.61
C THR A 36 5.58 -8.12 -4.44
N ASN A 37 4.94 -6.97 -4.21
CA ASN A 37 3.47 -6.89 -4.13
C ASN A 37 2.74 -7.40 -5.40
N PHE A 38 3.40 -7.39 -6.57
CA PHE A 38 2.84 -7.96 -7.81
C PHE A 38 3.16 -9.44 -8.01
N LEU A 39 4.31 -9.90 -7.51
CA LEU A 39 4.77 -11.27 -7.65
C LEU A 39 5.35 -11.78 -6.31
N PRO A 40 4.49 -12.02 -5.31
CA PRO A 40 4.94 -12.44 -4.00
C PRO A 40 5.19 -13.96 -3.99
N ASP A 41 6.36 -14.36 -3.51
CA ASP A 41 6.74 -15.75 -3.24
C ASP A 41 6.21 -16.19 -1.86
N ILE A 42 4.88 -16.20 -1.74
CA ILE A 42 4.18 -16.61 -0.52
C ILE A 42 4.23 -18.13 -0.31
N ASP A 43 4.65 -18.90 -1.32
CA ASP A 43 4.79 -20.34 -1.19
C ASP A 43 5.94 -20.75 -0.27
N ALA A 44 6.91 -19.84 -0.09
CA ALA A 44 7.92 -19.95 0.96
C ALA A 44 7.36 -19.84 2.39
N LEU A 45 6.12 -19.39 2.56
CA LEU A 45 5.46 -19.25 3.86
C LEU A 45 4.74 -20.54 4.24
N ASN A 46 4.90 -20.96 5.49
CA ASN A 46 4.20 -22.11 6.06
C ASN A 46 2.76 -21.75 6.49
N PHE A 47 2.00 -21.22 5.54
CA PHE A 47 0.61 -20.80 5.68
C PHE A 47 -0.30 -21.78 4.95
N SER A 48 -1.53 -21.92 5.45
CA SER A 48 -2.60 -22.56 4.69
C SER A 48 -2.96 -21.76 3.44
N VAL A 49 -3.70 -22.37 2.51
CA VAL A 49 -4.17 -21.68 1.29
C VAL A 49 -5.00 -20.44 1.63
N GLU A 50 -5.91 -20.55 2.62
CA GLU A 50 -6.73 -19.43 3.07
C GLU A 50 -5.86 -18.29 3.64
N GLU A 51 -4.89 -18.62 4.50
CA GLU A 51 -3.98 -17.63 5.07
C GLU A 51 -3.11 -16.94 4.02
N LYS A 52 -2.69 -17.68 2.99
CA LYS A 52 -1.98 -17.10 1.84
C LYS A 52 -2.84 -16.05 1.12
N LEU A 53 -4.11 -16.35 0.87
CA LEU A 53 -5.04 -15.39 0.25
C LEU A 53 -5.25 -14.15 1.13
N THR A 54 -5.51 -14.33 2.43
CA THR A 54 -5.66 -13.19 3.35
C THR A 54 -4.39 -12.35 3.46
N PHE A 55 -3.22 -12.99 3.41
CA PHE A 55 -1.95 -12.28 3.43
C PHE A 55 -1.72 -11.46 2.16
N LEU A 56 -2.12 -11.99 1.00
CA LEU A 56 -2.07 -11.24 -0.27
C LEU A 56 -2.95 -10.00 -0.24
N GLU A 57 -4.20 -10.13 0.21
CA GLU A 57 -5.13 -9.01 0.36
C GLU A 57 -4.55 -7.93 1.29
N LEU A 58 -3.95 -8.34 2.42
CA LEU A 58 -3.29 -7.43 3.35
C LEU A 58 -2.11 -6.70 2.70
N ILE A 59 -1.26 -7.40 1.94
CA ILE A 59 -0.13 -6.77 1.25
C ILE A 59 -0.63 -5.73 0.25
N GLU A 60 -1.64 -6.09 -0.55
CA GLU A 60 -2.21 -5.19 -1.54
C GLU A 60 -2.76 -3.91 -0.90
N GLU A 61 -3.60 -4.04 0.12
CA GLU A 61 -4.17 -2.90 0.86
C GLU A 61 -3.09 -1.99 1.46
N GLN A 62 -2.08 -2.58 2.09
CA GLN A 62 -1.06 -1.82 2.81
C GLN A 62 -0.08 -1.15 1.87
N THR A 63 0.32 -1.84 0.79
CA THR A 63 1.20 -1.24 -0.23
C THR A 63 0.49 -0.17 -1.04
N PHE A 64 -0.82 -0.30 -1.25
CA PHE A 64 -1.66 0.75 -1.81
C PHE A 64 -1.65 2.01 -0.94
N MET A 65 -1.97 1.90 0.35
CA MET A 65 -1.97 3.05 1.26
C MET A 65 -0.61 3.75 1.31
N MET A 66 0.48 2.97 1.32
CA MET A 66 1.83 3.52 1.26
C MET A 66 2.10 4.25 -0.06
N ALA A 67 1.65 3.72 -1.20
CA ALA A 67 1.82 4.37 -2.49
C ALA A 67 1.10 5.72 -2.55
N VAL A 68 -0.13 5.78 -2.02
CA VAL A 68 -0.90 7.03 -1.90
C VAL A 68 -0.16 8.05 -1.05
N MET A 69 0.31 7.66 0.15
CA MET A 69 1.05 8.54 1.05
C MET A 69 2.34 9.09 0.40
N ILE A 70 3.08 8.24 -0.32
CA ILE A 70 4.31 8.66 -1.00
C ILE A 70 3.99 9.64 -2.14
N LYS A 71 3.04 9.32 -3.02
CA LYS A 71 2.65 10.21 -4.11
C LYS A 71 2.14 11.55 -3.61
N PHE A 72 1.29 11.53 -2.58
CA PHE A 72 0.78 12.76 -1.96
C PHE A 72 1.91 13.62 -1.41
N ALA A 73 2.88 13.00 -0.72
CA ALA A 73 4.05 13.71 -0.21
C ALA A 73 4.95 14.25 -1.33
N GLU A 74 5.09 13.53 -2.45
CA GLU A 74 5.83 13.99 -3.63
C GLU A 74 5.15 15.19 -4.33
N GLU A 75 3.82 15.20 -4.37
CA GLU A 75 3.03 16.24 -5.06
C GLU A 75 2.87 17.51 -4.20
N PHE A 76 2.52 17.36 -2.92
CA PHE A 76 2.17 18.49 -2.04
C PHE A 76 3.27 18.85 -1.04
N GLY A 77 4.34 18.04 -0.94
CA GLY A 77 5.45 18.30 -0.02
C GLY A 77 5.09 18.15 1.47
N THR A 78 3.96 17.53 1.78
CA THR A 78 3.49 17.28 3.15
C THR A 78 2.90 15.88 3.28
N ALA A 79 2.77 15.40 4.52
CA ALA A 79 2.17 14.10 4.78
C ALA A 79 0.65 14.13 4.53
N LEU A 80 0.08 12.99 4.11
CA LEU A 80 -1.35 12.87 3.80
C LEU A 80 -2.23 13.30 4.98
N GLU A 81 -1.80 13.04 6.21
CA GLU A 81 -2.52 13.39 7.43
C GLU A 81 -2.71 14.91 7.61
N ASN A 82 -1.89 15.72 6.94
CA ASN A 82 -1.94 17.17 6.98
C ASN A 82 -2.70 17.79 5.78
N TRP A 83 -3.47 16.99 5.02
CA TRP A 83 -4.17 17.45 3.82
C TRP A 83 -5.11 18.64 4.08
N LEU A 84 -5.71 18.72 5.27
CA LEU A 84 -6.57 19.83 5.69
C LEU A 84 -5.85 21.19 5.67
N GLU A 85 -4.51 21.21 5.78
CA GLU A 85 -3.71 22.43 5.71
C GLU A 85 -3.58 22.98 4.28
N LEU A 86 -3.95 22.18 3.28
CA LEU A 86 -3.87 22.54 1.85
C LEU A 86 -5.12 23.26 1.32
N ASP A 87 -6.10 23.56 2.19
CA ASP A 87 -7.42 24.13 1.82
C ASP A 87 -8.15 23.29 0.76
N MET A 88 -7.85 21.99 0.74
CA MET A 88 -8.44 20.98 -0.14
C MET A 88 -9.69 20.41 0.52
N ASP A 89 -10.73 20.09 -0.27
CA ASP A 89 -11.90 19.39 0.25
C ASP A 89 -11.78 17.86 0.13
N SER A 90 -12.69 17.13 0.78
CA SER A 90 -12.65 15.66 0.81
C SER A 90 -12.91 15.01 -0.54
N ILE A 91 -13.58 15.70 -1.47
CA ILE A 91 -13.86 15.21 -2.83
C ILE A 91 -12.58 15.31 -3.66
N GLU A 92 -11.90 16.46 -3.60
CA GLU A 92 -10.60 16.67 -4.25
C GLU A 92 -9.56 15.66 -3.74
N LEU A 93 -9.53 15.42 -2.43
CA LEU A 93 -8.67 14.37 -1.86
C LEU A 93 -8.99 12.99 -2.41
N ALA A 94 -10.29 12.65 -2.51
CA ALA A 94 -10.72 11.36 -3.03
C ALA A 94 -10.35 11.20 -4.51
N GLU A 95 -10.50 12.25 -5.32
CA GLU A 95 -10.08 12.24 -6.72
C GLU A 95 -8.57 12.03 -6.88
N ILE A 96 -7.74 12.62 -6.01
CA ILE A 96 -6.27 12.40 -6.02
C ILE A 96 -5.92 10.94 -5.69
N ILE A 97 -6.67 10.32 -4.78
CA ILE A 97 -6.51 8.90 -4.41
C ILE A 97 -7.03 7.99 -5.55
N GLU A 98 -8.12 8.37 -6.21
CA GLU A 98 -8.80 7.61 -7.27
C GLU A 98 -8.05 7.68 -8.62
N MET A 99 -7.69 8.90 -9.08
CA MET A 99 -7.01 9.15 -10.36
C MET A 99 -5.62 8.54 -10.43
N ASN A 100 -4.97 8.30 -9.28
CA ASN A 100 -3.63 7.74 -9.26
C ASN A 100 -3.58 6.22 -9.40
N HIS A 101 -4.67 5.47 -9.14
CA HIS A 101 -4.60 4.01 -8.97
C HIS A 101 -5.86 3.19 -9.30
N GLY A 102 -6.92 3.75 -9.92
CA GLY A 102 -7.95 2.94 -10.58
C GLY A 102 -8.96 2.21 -9.68
N PHE A 103 -9.27 2.77 -8.51
CA PHE A 103 -10.34 2.28 -7.63
C PHE A 103 -11.69 3.00 -7.86
N ASN A 104 -12.77 2.45 -7.31
CA ASN A 104 -14.10 3.08 -7.21
C ASN A 104 -14.14 3.98 -5.96
N ALA A 105 -14.61 5.22 -6.09
CA ALA A 105 -14.93 6.18 -5.03
C ALA A 105 -15.45 5.58 -3.70
N ASP A 106 -16.28 4.53 -3.73
CA ASP A 106 -16.84 3.87 -2.53
C ASP A 106 -15.76 3.29 -1.57
N SER A 107 -14.59 2.90 -2.10
CA SER A 107 -13.49 2.35 -1.29
C SER A 107 -12.70 3.45 -0.57
N VAL A 108 -12.65 4.66 -1.14
CA VAL A 108 -11.90 5.80 -0.60
C VAL A 108 -12.67 6.48 0.53
N GLU A 109 -13.99 6.63 0.39
CA GLU A 109 -14.84 7.17 1.47
C GLU A 109 -14.72 6.38 2.78
N LYS A 110 -14.57 5.06 2.71
CA LYS A 110 -14.41 4.20 3.89
C LYS A 110 -13.07 4.39 4.60
N LEU A 111 -12.01 4.74 3.88
CA LEU A 111 -10.69 4.98 4.44
C LEU A 111 -10.59 6.35 5.13
N ILE A 112 -11.31 7.35 4.62
CA ILE A 112 -11.31 8.72 5.17
C ILE A 112 -12.24 8.83 6.39
N SER A 113 -13.27 7.98 6.48
CA SER A 113 -14.31 8.05 7.52
C SER A 113 -14.06 7.19 8.77
N ALA A 114 -12.95 6.44 8.82
CA ALA A 114 -12.57 5.56 9.93
C ALA A 114 -11.59 6.23 10.91
#